data_AF-A0A376KT95-F1
#
_entry.id   AF-A0A376KT95-F1
#
_cell.length_a   1.000
_cell.length_b   1.000
_cell.length_c   1.000
_cell.angle_alpha   90.00
_cell.angle_beta   90.00
_cell.angle_gamma   90.00
#
_symmetry.space_group_name_H-M   'P 1'
#
loop_
_entity.id
_entity.type
_entity.pdbx_description
1 polymer ?
#
loop_
_entity_poly.entity_id
_entity_poly.type
_entity_poly.pdbx_seq_one_letter_code
_entity_poly.pdbx_strand_id
1 'polypeptide(L)'
;MLSTCEVYLDNVEVEESDMVGEEGMGFLNVMYNFEMERLINAARSTGFAECAFEDAARYANQRIAFGKPIGHNQMIQEKLALMAIKIDNMRNMVLKVAWQADSASVTAHQRGAGKTVLRTYRNGSH
;
A
#
# COMPACT_ATOMS: atom_id res chain seq x y z
N MET A 1 -17.53 -4.42 9.69
CA MET A 1 -16.33 -5.20 10.05
C MET A 1 -16.07 -6.15 8.90
N LEU A 2 -14.86 -6.20 8.35
CA LEU A 2 -14.55 -7.17 7.28
C LEU A 2 -14.65 -8.58 7.88
N SER A 3 -15.46 -9.45 7.28
CA SER A 3 -15.64 -10.83 7.72
C SER A 3 -14.52 -11.69 7.14
N THR A 4 -13.98 -12.59 7.95
CA THR A 4 -13.06 -13.64 7.49
C THR A 4 -13.68 -14.97 7.86
N CYS A 5 -13.68 -15.92 6.92
CA CYS A 5 -14.19 -17.27 7.13
C CYS A 5 -13.29 -18.27 6.41
N GLU A 6 -13.33 -19.52 6.89
CA GLU A 6 -12.72 -20.64 6.19
C GLU A 6 -13.64 -21.13 5.08
N VAL A 7 -13.04 -21.58 3.97
CA VAL A 7 -13.76 -22.13 2.82
C VAL A 7 -13.23 -23.54 2.56
N TYR A 8 -14.16 -24.50 2.47
CA TYR A 8 -13.88 -25.90 2.12
C TYR A 8 -14.55 -26.20 0.78
N LEU A 9 -13.77 -26.72 -0.17
CA LEU A 9 -14.26 -27.14 -1.48
C LEU A 9 -14.29 -28.68 -1.49
N ASP A 10 -15.48 -29.27 -1.53
CA ASP A 10 -15.70 -30.71 -1.61
C ASP A 10 -16.51 -31.04 -2.86
N ASN A 11 -15.89 -31.73 -3.83
CA ASN A 11 -16.49 -32.13 -5.10
C ASN A 11 -17.26 -30.99 -5.81
N VAL A 12 -16.70 -29.78 -5.79
CA VAL A 12 -17.29 -28.60 -6.46
C VAL A 12 -16.96 -28.65 -7.95
N GLU A 13 -17.99 -28.63 -8.79
CA GLU A 13 -17.87 -28.50 -10.24
C GLU A 13 -17.95 -27.02 -10.64
N VAL A 14 -17.15 -26.63 -11.63
CA VAL A 14 -17.06 -25.26 -12.15
C VAL A 14 -17.06 -25.35 -13.68
N GLU A 15 -17.72 -24.43 -14.36
CA GLU A 15 -17.76 -24.44 -15.83
C GLU A 15 -16.42 -23.98 -16.42
N GLU A 16 -16.09 -24.46 -17.63
CA GLU A 16 -14.90 -23.99 -18.36
C GLU A 16 -14.98 -22.47 -18.64
N SER A 17 -16.20 -21.94 -18.76
CA SER A 17 -16.51 -20.52 -18.95
C SER A 17 -16.07 -19.64 -17.77
N ASP A 18 -15.92 -20.21 -16.56
CA ASP A 18 -15.48 -19.50 -15.36
C ASP A 18 -13.95 -19.41 -15.24
N MET A 19 -13.21 -20.04 -16.17
CA MET A 19 -11.75 -20.02 -16.16
C MET A 19 -11.20 -18.63 -16.55
N VAL A 20 -10.45 -18.02 -15.64
CA VAL A 20 -9.82 -16.71 -15.88
C VAL A 20 -8.45 -16.88 -16.55
N GLY A 21 -8.40 -16.60 -17.84
CA GLY A 21 -7.17 -16.68 -18.65
C GLY A 21 -6.96 -18.07 -19.25
N GLU A 22 -5.70 -18.47 -19.43
CA GLU A 22 -5.34 -19.77 -20.01
C GLU A 22 -4.95 -20.78 -18.92
N GLU A 23 -5.18 -22.07 -19.19
CA GLU A 23 -4.78 -23.16 -18.30
C GLU A 23 -3.26 -23.10 -18.00
N GLY A 24 -2.90 -23.27 -16.73
CA GLY A 24 -1.51 -23.18 -16.27
C GLY A 24 -0.99 -21.74 -16.06
N MET A 25 -1.74 -20.70 -16.42
CA MET A 25 -1.32 -19.30 -16.28
C MET A 25 -1.80 -18.61 -14.99
N GLY A 26 -2.57 -19.29 -14.14
CA GLY A 26 -3.19 -18.71 -12.95
C GLY A 26 -2.21 -17.96 -12.03
N PHE A 27 -1.03 -18.53 -11.76
CA PHE A 27 -0.03 -17.87 -10.91
C PHE A 27 0.47 -16.55 -11.51
N LEU A 28 0.77 -16.53 -12.81
CA LEU A 28 1.26 -15.33 -13.50
C LEU A 28 0.18 -14.25 -13.58
N ASN A 29 -1.07 -14.65 -13.82
CA ASN A 29 -2.22 -13.75 -13.84
C ASN A 29 -2.42 -13.05 -12.49
N VAL A 30 -2.29 -13.79 -11.38
CA VAL A 30 -2.39 -13.22 -10.03
C VAL A 30 -1.21 -12.29 -9.73
N MET A 31 0.01 -12.70 -10.08
CA MET A 31 1.21 -11.89 -9.81
C MET A 31 1.20 -10.54 -10.52
N TYR A 32 0.57 -10.42 -11.68
CA TYR A 32 0.41 -9.14 -12.36
C TYR A 32 -0.37 -8.12 -11.53
N ASN A 33 -1.46 -8.53 -10.90
CA ASN A 33 -2.30 -7.65 -10.07
C ASN A 33 -1.68 -7.41 -8.68
N PHE A 34 -0.90 -8.37 -8.18
CA PHE A 34 -0.33 -8.33 -6.83
C PHE A 34 0.60 -7.14 -6.59
N GLU A 35 1.31 -6.65 -7.63
CA GLU A 35 2.15 -5.46 -7.52
C GLU A 35 1.33 -4.19 -7.22
N MET A 36 0.15 -4.06 -7.85
CA MET A 36 -0.76 -2.95 -7.59
C MET A 36 -1.41 -3.04 -6.21
N GLU A 37 -1.74 -4.25 -5.75
CA GLU A 37 -2.26 -4.46 -4.39
C GLU A 37 -1.27 -3.99 -3.32
N ARG A 38 0.03 -4.21 -3.52
CA ARG A 38 1.08 -3.71 -2.60
C ARG A 38 1.10 -2.20 -2.52
N LEU A 39 0.97 -1.51 -3.66
CA LEU A 39 0.89 -0.05 -3.70
C LEU A 39 -0.35 0.45 -2.95
N ILE A 40 -1.51 -0.16 -3.16
CA ILE A 40 -2.76 0.19 -2.47
C ILE A 40 -2.62 -0.04 -0.97
N ASN A 41 -1.99 -1.14 -0.54
CA ASN A 41 -1.77 -1.43 0.87
C ASN A 41 -0.82 -0.42 1.53
N ALA A 42 0.25 -0.02 0.82
CA ALA A 42 1.15 1.03 1.29
C ALA A 42 0.42 2.37 1.44
N ALA A 43 -0.41 2.76 0.46
CA ALA A 43 -1.23 3.97 0.54
C ALA A 43 -2.20 3.95 1.74
N ARG A 44 -2.86 2.81 1.96
CA ARG A 44 -3.74 2.60 3.12
C ARG A 44 -2.98 2.74 4.45
N SER A 45 -1.79 2.14 4.52
CA SER A 45 -0.94 2.21 5.71
C SER A 45 -0.50 3.65 6.01
N THR A 46 -0.22 4.46 4.98
CA THR A 46 0.05 5.90 5.13
C THR A 46 -1.15 6.64 5.71
N GLY A 47 -2.37 6.37 5.21
CA GLY A 47 -3.59 6.97 5.77
C GLY A 47 -3.82 6.60 7.24
N PHE A 48 -3.57 5.35 7.64
CA PHE A 48 -3.64 4.97 9.05
C PHE A 48 -2.59 5.69 9.92
N ALA A 49 -1.37 5.87 9.41
CA ALA A 49 -0.33 6.62 10.11
C ALA A 49 -0.71 8.10 10.32
N GLU A 50 -1.35 8.72 9.33
CA GLU A 50 -1.89 10.08 9.43
C GLU A 50 -2.95 10.19 10.52
N CYS A 51 -3.94 9.30 10.54
CA CYS A 51 -4.96 9.28 11.59
C CYS A 51 -4.34 9.09 12.99
N ALA A 52 -3.38 8.16 13.11
CA ALA A 52 -2.70 7.92 14.38
C ALA A 52 -1.89 9.15 14.85
N PHE A 53 -1.30 9.91 13.92
CA PHE A 53 -0.61 11.16 14.21
C PHE A 53 -1.58 12.25 14.70
N GLU A 54 -2.71 12.43 14.02
CA GLU A 54 -3.73 13.41 14.42
C GLU A 54 -4.28 13.12 15.81
N ASP A 55 -4.58 11.85 16.09
CA ASP A 55 -5.05 11.40 17.39
C ASP A 55 -4.00 11.63 18.48
N ALA A 56 -2.73 11.28 18.21
CA ALA A 56 -1.63 11.49 19.14
C ALA A 56 -1.38 12.98 19.42
N ALA A 57 -1.39 13.83 18.39
CA ALA A 57 -1.20 15.27 18.51
C ALA A 57 -2.35 15.92 19.29
N ARG A 58 -3.60 15.51 19.02
CA ARG A 58 -4.78 15.97 19.77
C ARG A 58 -4.69 15.58 21.24
N TYR A 59 -4.38 14.31 21.53
CA TYR A 59 -4.24 13.83 22.91
C TYR A 59 -3.10 14.53 23.66
N ALA A 60 -1.97 14.79 23.00
CA ALA A 60 -0.83 15.48 23.60
C ALA A 60 -1.16 16.89 24.10
N ASN A 61 -2.08 17.59 23.43
CA ASN A 61 -2.54 18.93 23.81
C ASN A 61 -3.64 18.92 24.88
N GLN A 62 -4.36 17.81 25.04
CA GLN A 62 -5.46 17.68 26.00
C GLN A 62 -5.02 17.08 27.34
N ARG A 63 -4.07 16.15 27.31
CA ARG A 63 -3.64 15.43 28.51
C ARG A 63 -2.71 16.30 29.36
N ILE A 64 -3.13 16.61 30.58
CA ILE A 64 -2.31 17.34 31.57
C ILE A 64 -1.55 16.35 32.45
N ALA A 65 -0.24 16.56 32.60
CA ALA A 65 0.61 15.91 33.59
C ALA A 65 1.69 16.89 34.05
N PHE A 66 2.12 16.77 35.31
CA PHE A 66 3.13 17.69 35.87
C PHE A 66 2.75 19.18 35.70
N GLY A 67 1.46 19.50 35.80
CA GLY A 67 0.94 20.87 35.76
C GLY A 67 0.76 21.50 34.37
N LYS A 68 1.06 20.80 33.28
CA LYS A 68 0.90 21.32 31.90
C LYS A 68 0.51 20.22 30.90
N PRO A 69 0.03 20.56 29.69
CA PRO A 69 -0.18 19.58 28.63
C PRO A 69 1.12 18.81 28.32
N ILE A 70 1.01 17.50 28.10
CA ILE A 70 2.17 16.64 27.81
C ILE A 70 2.87 17.00 26.50
N GLY A 71 2.19 17.70 25.59
CA GLY A 71 2.78 18.25 24.36
C GLY A 71 3.90 19.28 24.59
N HIS A 72 4.03 19.84 25.81
CA HIS A 72 5.17 20.69 26.18
C HIS A 72 6.43 19.91 26.58
N ASN A 73 6.37 18.58 26.61
CA ASN A 73 7.48 17.74 27.00
C ASN A 73 8.33 17.41 25.77
N GLN A 74 9.64 17.69 25.80
CA GLN A 74 10.54 17.58 24.64
C GLN A 74 10.49 16.19 23.99
N MET A 75 10.45 15.12 24.79
CA MET A 75 10.37 13.74 24.28
C MET A 75 9.06 13.47 23.52
N ILE A 76 7.95 14.13 23.88
CA ILE A 76 6.68 13.99 23.16
C ILE A 76 6.73 14.77 21.85
N GLN A 77 7.32 15.96 21.86
CA GLN A 77 7.52 16.76 20.66
C GLN A 77 8.41 16.04 19.64
N GLU A 78 9.50 15.42 20.09
CA GLU A 78 10.38 14.61 19.25
C GLU A 78 9.63 13.43 18.62
N LYS A 79 8.81 12.72 19.40
CA LYS A 79 7.98 11.62 18.88
C LYS A 79 7.02 12.09 17.79
N LEU A 80 6.31 13.20 18.01
CA LEU A 80 5.40 13.76 17.02
C LEU A 80 6.15 14.24 15.77
N ALA A 81 7.31 14.87 15.92
CA ALA A 81 8.15 15.28 14.80
C ALA A 81 8.62 14.08 13.96
N LEU A 82 9.08 13.00 14.60
CA LEU A 82 9.47 11.77 13.91
C LEU A 82 8.30 11.08 13.21
N MET A 83 7.11 11.11 13.79
CA MET A 83 5.90 10.61 13.14
C MET A 83 5.59 11.40 11.86
N ALA A 84 5.62 12.73 11.92
CA ALA A 84 5.38 13.59 10.77
C ALA A 84 6.41 13.34 9.64
N ILE A 85 7.70 13.26 9.98
CA ILE A 85 8.77 12.96 9.01
C ILE A 85 8.53 11.61 8.32
N LYS A 86 8.14 10.57 9.09
CA LYS A 86 7.85 9.25 8.53
C LYS A 86 6.67 9.28 7.59
N ILE A 87 5.59 9.98 7.95
CA ILE A 87 4.39 10.12 7.12
C ILE A 87 4.73 10.81 5.79
N ASP A 88 5.48 11.91 5.83
CA ASP A 88 5.87 12.62 4.61
C ASP A 88 6.74 11.74 3.70
N ASN A 89 7.68 10.99 4.27
CA ASN A 89 8.49 10.03 3.52
C ASN A 89 7.62 8.93 2.91
N MET A 90 6.69 8.34 3.67
CA MET A 90 5.77 7.30 3.19
C MET A 90 4.91 7.83 2.03
N ARG A 91 4.34 9.03 2.17
CA ARG A 91 3.54 9.67 1.13
C ARG A 91 4.34 9.90 -0.14
N ASN A 92 5.55 10.45 -0.02
CA ASN A 92 6.45 10.67 -1.15
C ASN A 92 6.82 9.37 -1.87
N MET A 93 7.09 8.29 -1.12
CA MET A 93 7.39 6.98 -1.70
C MET A 93 6.18 6.40 -2.44
N VAL A 94 4.99 6.45 -1.84
CA VAL A 94 3.75 5.97 -2.48
C VAL A 94 3.47 6.73 -3.76
N LEU A 95 3.52 8.07 -3.73
CA LEU A 95 3.28 8.90 -4.92
C LEU A 95 4.32 8.66 -6.02
N LYS A 96 5.59 8.49 -5.65
CA LYS A 96 6.66 8.15 -6.61
C LYS A 96 6.39 6.83 -7.31
N VAL A 97 6.04 5.78 -6.56
CA VAL A 97 5.77 4.45 -7.13
C VAL A 97 4.48 4.47 -7.97
N ALA A 98 3.44 5.17 -7.51
CA ALA A 98 2.21 5.36 -8.28
C ALA A 98 2.49 6.04 -9.63
N TRP A 99 3.27 7.12 -9.62
CA TRP A 99 3.65 7.82 -10.84
C TRP A 99 4.45 6.94 -11.81
N GLN A 100 5.35 6.10 -11.28
CA GLN A 100 6.11 5.13 -12.09
C GLN A 100 5.18 4.07 -12.70
N ALA A 101 4.22 3.56 -11.94
CA ALA A 101 3.23 2.58 -12.41
C ALA A 101 2.34 3.18 -13.51
N ASP A 102 1.84 4.40 -13.32
CA ASP A 102 1.04 5.11 -14.31
C ASP A 102 1.85 5.37 -15.58
N SER A 103 3.08 5.87 -15.47
CA SER A 103 3.97 6.13 -16.61
C SER A 103 4.32 4.86 -17.39
N ALA A 104 4.49 3.73 -16.70
CA ALA A 104 4.73 2.43 -17.31
C ALA A 104 3.48 1.90 -18.03
N SER A 105 2.29 2.11 -17.46
CA SER A 105 1.02 1.73 -18.08
C SER A 105 0.72 2.54 -19.35
N VAL A 106 1.00 3.85 -19.36
CA VAL A 106 0.89 4.70 -20.57
C VAL A 106 1.84 4.21 -21.67
N THR A 107 3.07 3.85 -21.32
CA THR A 107 4.06 3.33 -22.27
C THR A 107 3.68 1.93 -22.79
N ALA A 108 3.08 1.09 -21.94
CA ALA A 108 2.60 -0.24 -22.32
C ALA A 108 1.36 -0.16 -23.23
N HIS A 109 0.44 0.77 -22.97
CA HIS A 109 -0.72 1.04 -23.81
C HIS A 109 -0.30 1.52 -25.21
N GLN A 110 0.75 2.33 -25.33
CA GLN A 110 1.28 2.76 -26.64
C GLN A 110 2.08 1.69 -27.40
N ARG A 111 2.55 0.63 -26.73
CA ARG A 111 3.47 -0.37 -27.33
C ARG A 111 2.87 -1.74 -27.64
N GLY A 112 1.57 -1.94 -27.41
CA GLY A 112 0.94 -3.25 -27.57
C GLY A 112 1.33 -4.19 -26.43
N ALA A 113 0.31 -4.81 -25.83
CA ALA A 113 0.40 -5.52 -24.57
C ALA A 113 1.40 -6.69 -24.54
N GLY A 114 1.95 -6.95 -23.35
CA GLY A 114 2.35 -8.31 -22.96
C GLY A 114 3.74 -8.50 -22.32
N LYS A 115 4.72 -7.61 -22.54
CA LYS A 115 6.13 -7.93 -22.14
C LYS A 115 6.90 -6.82 -21.43
N THR A 116 6.32 -5.64 -21.23
CA THR A 116 7.13 -4.47 -20.82
C THR A 116 7.27 -4.34 -19.30
N VAL A 117 6.25 -4.69 -18.50
CA VAL A 117 6.27 -4.43 -17.05
C VAL A 117 7.39 -5.21 -16.34
N LEU A 118 7.60 -6.48 -16.70
CA LEU A 118 8.69 -7.30 -16.14
C LEU A 118 10.10 -6.87 -16.60
N ARG A 119 10.23 -6.12 -17.71
CA ARG A 119 11.54 -5.74 -18.25
C ARG A 119 12.14 -4.52 -17.54
N THR A 120 11.30 -3.63 -17.00
CA THR A 120 11.77 -2.44 -16.28
C THR A 120 12.41 -2.78 -14.94
N TYR A 121 11.97 -3.84 -14.25
CA TYR A 121 12.58 -4.27 -12.99
C TYR A 121 13.94 -4.98 -13.17
N ARG A 122 14.20 -5.55 -14.35
CA ARG A 122 15.45 -6.29 -14.63
C ARG A 122 16.63 -5.38 -15.02
N ASN A 123 16.38 -4.12 -15.37
CA ASN A 123 17.42 -3.17 -15.79
C ASN A 123 17.78 -2.11 -14.72
N GLY A 124 17.21 -2.17 -13.53
CA GLY A 124 17.45 -1.21 -12.44
C GLY A 124 18.49 -1.66 -11.39
N SER A 125 19.09 -2.83 -11.55
CA SER A 125 20.14 -3.36 -10.67
C SER A 125 21.52 -3.25 -11.32
N HIS A 126 22.05 -2.03 -11.34
CA HIS A 126 23.48 -1.73 -11.51
C HIS A 126 23.87 -0.62 -10.56
#